data_AF-A0A6M0QQI4-F1
#
_entry.id   AF-A0A6M0QQI4-F1
#
_cell.length_a   1.000
_cell.length_b   1.000
_cell.length_c   1.000
_cell.angle_alpha   90.00
_cell.angle_beta   90.00
_cell.angle_gamma   90.00
#
_symmetry.space_group_name_H-M   'P 1'
#
loop_
_entity.id
_entity.type
_entity.pdbx_description
1 polymer ?
#
loop_
_entity_poly.entity_id
_entity_poly.type
_entity_poly.pdbx_seq_one_letter_code
_entity_poly.pdbx_strand_id
1 'polypeptide(L)'
;MTQVDPRALRDAFGCFMTGVTVVTTLDRDGKPQGFTANSFSSVSLDPPLLLVSLANSSRNLDTFAKGAGFAVNILAEGQKDISGTFARPSEDRFANVYWKKGPVGHPVIAGVSAWFDCTLEQTVLAGDHTILIGRIGGFEATPVAGLGYYRGAYVTPAQTAAQLPAGPDVVITAILEAEGKVLLIDDGRGGVTLPMAKAGRDGVQAALARLIAASGLQAQPGAVYSVYDDVGQGAQHIAFLCPTSPGKPRQGALVDLSREGVADVSDPAARIMLERLADEAPTGRFGIYFGTHEQGRVHRTDERDTP
;
A
#
# COMPACT_ATOMS: atom_id res chain seq x y z
N MET A 1 -1.11 -28.72 -27.96
CA MET A 1 -1.27 -27.57 -27.04
C MET A 1 -0.03 -27.51 -26.19
N THR A 2 0.71 -26.41 -26.22
CA THR A 2 1.90 -26.20 -25.38
C THR A 2 1.46 -26.29 -23.92
N GLN A 3 1.99 -27.28 -23.21
CA GLN A 3 1.62 -27.55 -21.82
C GLN A 3 2.19 -26.41 -20.97
N VAL A 4 1.30 -25.58 -20.40
CA VAL A 4 1.68 -24.48 -19.52
C VAL A 4 2.23 -25.08 -18.23
N ASP A 5 3.41 -24.62 -17.77
CA ASP A 5 3.96 -25.01 -16.47
C ASP A 5 3.06 -24.46 -15.33
N PRO A 6 2.43 -25.33 -14.52
CA PRO A 6 1.56 -24.91 -13.43
C PRO A 6 2.26 -24.05 -12.38
N ARG A 7 3.56 -24.23 -12.17
CA ARG A 7 4.32 -23.43 -11.19
C ARG A 7 4.53 -22.02 -11.71
N ALA A 8 5.04 -21.89 -12.94
CA ALA A 8 5.23 -20.60 -13.60
C ALA A 8 3.89 -19.82 -13.70
N LEU A 9 2.79 -20.49 -14.02
CA LEU A 9 1.46 -19.86 -14.06
C LEU A 9 1.01 -19.36 -12.68
N ARG A 10 1.21 -20.15 -11.62
CA ARG A 10 0.90 -19.72 -10.24
C ARG A 10 1.74 -18.53 -9.82
N ASP A 11 3.03 -18.54 -10.13
CA ASP A 11 3.94 -17.44 -9.82
C ASP A 11 3.56 -16.17 -10.59
N ALA A 12 3.09 -16.30 -11.84
CA ALA A 12 2.56 -15.19 -12.64
C ALA A 12 1.26 -14.61 -12.06
N PHE A 13 0.30 -15.44 -11.64
CA PHE A 13 -0.91 -14.95 -10.94
C PHE A 13 -0.57 -14.25 -9.61
N GLY A 14 0.47 -14.71 -8.92
CA GLY A 14 0.96 -14.11 -7.68
C GLY A 14 1.56 -12.72 -7.83
N CYS A 15 1.77 -12.22 -9.06
CA CYS A 15 2.20 -10.84 -9.31
C CYS A 15 1.08 -9.82 -9.10
N PHE A 16 -0.19 -10.23 -9.12
CA PHE A 16 -1.29 -9.35 -8.76
C PHE A 16 -1.44 -9.32 -7.23
N MET A 17 -1.16 -8.17 -6.62
CA MET A 17 -1.33 -7.99 -5.17
C MET A 17 -2.81 -8.04 -4.82
N THR A 18 -3.14 -8.76 -3.75
CA THR A 18 -4.52 -8.97 -3.30
C THR A 18 -4.64 -8.70 -1.81
N GLY A 19 -5.85 -8.38 -1.36
CA GLY A 19 -6.20 -8.54 0.05
C GLY A 19 -6.38 -10.01 0.40
N VAL A 20 -6.35 -10.33 1.70
CA VAL A 20 -6.66 -11.66 2.21
C VAL A 20 -8.06 -11.67 2.79
N THR A 21 -8.87 -12.63 2.36
CA THR A 21 -10.23 -12.81 2.88
C THR A 21 -10.41 -14.18 3.54
N VAL A 22 -11.35 -14.26 4.47
CA VAL A 22 -11.94 -15.52 4.92
C VAL A 22 -13.40 -15.55 4.51
N VAL A 23 -13.74 -16.53 3.70
CA VAL A 23 -15.11 -16.78 3.26
C VAL A 23 -15.75 -17.74 4.24
N THR A 24 -16.92 -17.40 4.75
CA THR A 24 -17.60 -18.16 5.80
C THR A 24 -19.06 -18.45 5.45
N THR A 25 -19.59 -19.54 5.96
CA THR A 25 -21.01 -19.90 5.85
C THR A 25 -21.41 -20.78 7.04
N LEU A 26 -22.68 -21.18 7.10
CA LEU A 26 -23.16 -22.20 8.02
C LEU A 26 -23.54 -23.44 7.19
N ASP A 27 -23.19 -24.63 7.69
CA ASP A 27 -23.73 -25.86 7.11
C ASP A 27 -25.18 -26.11 7.56
N ARG A 28 -25.75 -27.24 7.12
CA ARG A 28 -27.16 -27.59 7.36
C ARG A 28 -27.47 -27.78 8.85
N ASP A 29 -26.48 -28.14 9.65
CA ASP A 29 -26.61 -28.32 11.09
C ASP A 29 -26.33 -27.01 11.85
N GLY A 30 -26.09 -25.91 11.12
CA GLY A 30 -25.78 -24.60 11.68
C GLY A 30 -24.34 -24.48 12.18
N LYS A 31 -23.46 -25.43 11.85
CA LYS A 31 -22.05 -25.37 12.22
C LYS A 31 -21.29 -24.44 11.25
N PRO A 32 -20.44 -23.53 11.77
CA PRO A 32 -19.73 -22.58 10.93
C PRO A 32 -18.65 -23.28 10.10
N GLN A 33 -18.61 -22.93 8.82
CA GLN A 33 -17.62 -23.37 7.85
C GLN A 33 -16.91 -22.15 7.27
N GLY A 34 -15.64 -22.29 6.94
CA GLY A 34 -14.93 -21.19 6.28
C GLY A 34 -13.61 -21.60 5.67
N PHE A 35 -13.09 -20.79 4.75
CA PHE A 35 -11.81 -20.97 4.10
C PHE A 35 -11.15 -19.63 3.77
N THR A 36 -9.83 -19.61 3.75
CA THR A 36 -9.07 -18.44 3.29
C THR A 36 -9.08 -18.37 1.77
N ALA A 37 -9.33 -17.18 1.24
CA ALA A 37 -9.30 -16.91 -0.20
C ALA A 37 -8.68 -15.54 -0.49
N ASN A 38 -7.97 -15.43 -1.60
CA ASN A 38 -7.51 -14.16 -2.15
C ASN A 38 -7.96 -13.97 -3.62
N SER A 39 -8.92 -14.77 -4.06
CA SER A 39 -9.59 -14.70 -5.38
C SER A 39 -10.82 -13.78 -5.39
N PHE A 40 -10.98 -12.96 -4.34
CA PHE A 40 -12.10 -12.04 -4.19
C PHE A 40 -12.06 -10.92 -5.24
N SER A 41 -13.23 -10.54 -5.75
CA SER A 41 -13.40 -9.32 -6.55
C SER A 41 -14.77 -8.70 -6.32
N SER A 42 -14.84 -7.37 -6.28
CA SER A 42 -16.09 -6.63 -6.51
C SER A 42 -16.52 -6.80 -7.96
N VAL A 43 -17.83 -6.94 -8.22
CA VAL A 43 -18.37 -7.21 -9.56
C VAL A 43 -19.31 -6.12 -10.03
N SER A 44 -20.28 -5.73 -9.20
CA SER A 44 -21.31 -4.76 -9.58
C SER A 44 -21.75 -3.94 -8.36
N LEU A 45 -22.10 -2.68 -8.58
CA LEU A 45 -22.70 -1.82 -7.57
C LEU A 45 -24.23 -1.88 -7.60
N ASP A 46 -24.84 -2.00 -8.78
CA ASP A 46 -26.29 -2.14 -8.95
C ASP A 46 -26.62 -3.21 -10.01
N PRO A 47 -27.09 -4.41 -9.59
CA PRO A 47 -27.23 -4.85 -8.20
C PRO A 47 -25.87 -5.04 -7.51
N PRO A 48 -25.79 -4.99 -6.16
CA PRO A 48 -24.54 -5.11 -5.43
C PRO A 48 -24.04 -6.56 -5.41
N LEU A 49 -23.03 -6.85 -6.23
CA LEU A 49 -22.48 -8.19 -6.43
C LEU A 49 -20.97 -8.24 -6.16
N LEU A 50 -20.55 -9.36 -5.59
CA LEU A 50 -19.14 -9.74 -5.45
C LEU A 50 -18.94 -11.19 -5.88
N LEU A 51 -17.68 -11.60 -6.08
CA LEU A 51 -17.33 -12.99 -6.34
C LEU A 51 -16.14 -13.49 -5.52
N VAL A 52 -16.06 -14.80 -5.35
CA VAL A 52 -14.89 -15.52 -4.85
C VAL A 52 -14.81 -16.91 -5.48
N SER A 53 -13.60 -17.41 -5.72
CA SER A 53 -13.39 -18.74 -6.30
C SER A 53 -13.02 -19.76 -5.24
N LEU A 54 -13.70 -20.92 -5.25
CA LEU A 54 -13.45 -22.06 -4.38
C LEU A 54 -12.94 -23.24 -5.19
N ALA A 55 -11.84 -23.86 -4.75
CA ALA A 55 -11.30 -25.05 -5.41
C ALA A 55 -12.32 -26.21 -5.37
N ASN A 56 -12.47 -26.92 -6.48
CA ASN A 56 -13.38 -28.07 -6.58
C ASN A 56 -12.95 -29.25 -5.70
N SER A 57 -11.69 -29.26 -5.25
CA SER A 57 -11.14 -30.22 -4.29
C SER A 57 -11.45 -29.89 -2.82
N SER A 58 -12.08 -28.74 -2.54
CA SER A 58 -12.43 -28.36 -1.18
C SER A 58 -13.51 -29.25 -0.59
N ARG A 59 -13.29 -29.72 0.64
CA ARG A 59 -14.30 -30.47 1.43
C ARG A 59 -15.57 -29.66 1.69
N ASN A 60 -15.49 -28.32 1.58
CA ASN A 60 -16.60 -27.42 1.85
C ASN A 60 -17.37 -27.04 0.57
N LEU A 61 -16.97 -27.54 -0.61
CA LEU A 61 -17.55 -27.15 -1.90
C LEU A 61 -19.07 -27.24 -1.90
N ASP A 62 -19.62 -28.38 -1.48
CA ASP A 62 -21.07 -28.59 -1.46
C ASP A 62 -21.79 -27.66 -0.49
N THR A 63 -21.17 -27.29 0.64
CA THR A 63 -21.76 -26.36 1.60
C THR A 63 -21.89 -24.96 1.00
N PHE A 64 -20.86 -24.50 0.30
CA PHE A 64 -20.85 -23.16 -0.30
C PHE A 64 -21.65 -23.09 -1.60
N ALA A 65 -21.51 -24.08 -2.49
CA ALA A 65 -22.13 -24.07 -3.81
C ALA A 65 -23.62 -24.39 -3.81
N LYS A 66 -24.14 -25.03 -2.75
CA LYS A 66 -25.56 -25.37 -2.58
C LYS A 66 -26.19 -24.71 -1.35
N GLY A 67 -25.45 -23.84 -0.66
CA GLY A 67 -25.89 -23.15 0.55
C GLY A 67 -26.75 -21.93 0.26
N ALA A 68 -27.23 -21.28 1.32
CA ALA A 68 -28.03 -20.06 1.22
C ALA A 68 -27.19 -18.82 0.85
N GLY A 69 -25.89 -18.87 1.11
CA GLY A 69 -25.01 -17.72 0.94
C GLY A 69 -23.71 -17.88 1.71
N PHE A 70 -23.01 -16.77 1.85
CA PHE A 70 -21.73 -16.69 2.53
C PHE A 70 -21.42 -15.26 2.95
N ALA A 71 -20.54 -15.11 3.93
CA ALA A 71 -19.90 -13.83 4.21
C ALA A 71 -18.45 -13.83 3.73
N VAL A 72 -17.98 -12.67 3.25
CA VAL A 72 -16.59 -12.40 2.91
C VAL A 72 -16.02 -11.47 3.97
N ASN A 73 -15.00 -11.94 4.69
CA ASN A 73 -14.33 -11.20 5.76
C ASN A 73 -12.96 -10.74 5.25
N ILE A 74 -12.79 -9.45 4.94
CA ILE A 74 -11.50 -8.88 4.54
C ILE A 74 -10.65 -8.71 5.80
N LEU A 75 -9.61 -9.53 5.95
CA LEU A 75 -8.80 -9.57 7.15
C LEU A 75 -8.02 -8.27 7.36
N ALA A 76 -7.92 -7.84 8.61
CA ALA A 76 -7.04 -6.76 9.04
C ALA A 76 -5.57 -7.21 9.11
N GLU A 77 -4.63 -6.27 9.08
CA GLU A 77 -3.19 -6.54 9.11
C GLU A 77 -2.72 -7.43 10.28
N GLY A 78 -3.38 -7.33 11.43
CA GLY A 78 -3.09 -8.15 12.61
C GLY A 78 -3.59 -9.60 12.55
N GLN A 79 -4.36 -9.99 11.52
CA GLN A 79 -5.09 -11.26 11.47
C GLN A 79 -4.43 -12.32 10.57
N LYS A 80 -3.09 -12.30 10.48
CA LYS A 80 -2.31 -13.30 9.71
C LYS A 80 -2.51 -14.72 10.21
N ASP A 81 -2.65 -14.90 11.52
CA ASP A 81 -2.93 -16.17 12.19
C ASP A 81 -4.31 -16.74 11.80
N ILE A 82 -5.33 -15.88 11.68
CA ILE A 82 -6.66 -16.26 11.19
C ILE A 82 -6.56 -16.76 9.75
N SER A 83 -5.86 -16.04 8.87
CA SER A 83 -5.60 -16.49 7.50
C SER A 83 -4.96 -17.89 7.47
N GLY A 84 -3.94 -18.12 8.30
CA GLY A 84 -3.27 -19.42 8.39
C GLY A 84 -4.19 -20.55 8.87
N THR A 85 -5.05 -20.27 9.85
CA THR A 85 -6.01 -21.22 10.42
C THR A 85 -7.05 -21.67 9.38
N PHE A 86 -7.58 -20.72 8.61
CA PHE A 86 -8.60 -21.00 7.59
C PHE A 86 -8.04 -21.56 6.27
N ALA A 87 -6.72 -21.46 6.04
CA ALA A 87 -6.06 -22.03 4.87
C ALA A 87 -5.64 -23.51 5.07
N ARG A 88 -5.48 -23.96 6.32
CA ARG A 88 -4.99 -25.31 6.65
C ARG A 88 -6.11 -26.26 7.07
N PRO A 89 -5.92 -27.59 6.95
CA PRO A 89 -6.81 -28.55 7.60
C PRO A 89 -6.82 -28.31 9.11
N SER A 90 -8.01 -28.22 9.70
CA SER A 90 -8.23 -28.14 11.15
C SER A 90 -9.55 -28.83 11.47
N GLU A 91 -9.67 -29.42 12.66
CA GLU A 91 -10.91 -30.03 13.17
C GLU A 91 -11.95 -28.96 13.54
N ASP A 92 -11.47 -27.84 14.08
CA ASP A 92 -12.28 -26.66 14.38
C ASP A 92 -11.51 -25.37 14.05
N ARG A 93 -11.92 -24.68 12.98
CA ARG A 93 -11.31 -23.41 12.56
C ARG A 93 -11.85 -22.21 13.34
N PHE A 94 -13.01 -22.35 13.98
CA PHE A 94 -13.71 -21.25 14.66
C PHE A 94 -13.47 -21.24 16.17
N ALA A 95 -12.91 -22.31 16.75
CA ALA A 95 -12.67 -22.44 18.19
C ALA A 95 -12.03 -21.21 18.86
N ASN A 96 -11.05 -20.57 18.18
CA ASN A 96 -10.29 -19.44 18.72
C ASN A 96 -10.53 -18.14 17.94
N VAL A 97 -11.63 -18.04 17.20
CA VAL A 97 -11.95 -16.88 16.38
C VAL A 97 -13.27 -16.29 16.87
N TYR A 98 -13.26 -15.03 17.30
CA TYR A 98 -14.49 -14.35 17.65
C TYR A 98 -15.28 -14.02 16.39
N TRP A 99 -16.53 -14.47 16.33
CA TRP A 99 -17.44 -14.19 15.23
C TRP A 99 -18.88 -14.02 15.73
N LYS A 100 -19.71 -13.37 14.91
CA LYS A 100 -21.16 -13.22 15.12
C LYS A 100 -21.89 -13.49 13.82
N LYS A 101 -23.20 -13.75 13.87
CA LYS A 101 -24.00 -13.77 12.64
C LYS A 101 -24.14 -12.34 12.09
N GLY A 102 -23.91 -12.18 10.80
CA GLY A 102 -24.22 -10.95 10.08
C GLY A 102 -25.72 -10.80 9.82
N PRO A 103 -26.14 -9.69 9.16
CA PRO A 103 -27.55 -9.40 8.90
C PRO A 103 -28.28 -10.43 8.03
N VAL A 104 -27.57 -11.12 7.13
CA VAL A 104 -28.10 -12.20 6.28
C VAL A 104 -27.92 -13.57 6.96
N GLY A 105 -27.11 -13.63 8.01
CA GLY A 105 -27.03 -14.76 8.94
C GLY A 105 -25.74 -15.57 8.87
N HIS A 106 -24.77 -15.19 8.02
CA HIS A 106 -23.50 -15.90 7.89
C HIS A 106 -22.45 -15.40 8.90
N PRO A 107 -21.41 -16.20 9.22
CA PRO A 107 -20.42 -15.82 10.23
C PRO A 107 -19.56 -14.61 9.82
N VAL A 108 -19.67 -13.51 10.55
CA VAL A 108 -18.80 -12.33 10.42
C VAL A 108 -17.75 -12.36 11.53
N ILE A 109 -16.47 -12.36 11.15
CA ILE A 109 -15.32 -12.38 12.05
C ILE A 109 -15.10 -11.00 12.64
N ALA A 110 -14.79 -10.92 13.94
CA ALA A 110 -14.52 -9.65 14.61
C ALA A 110 -13.14 -9.08 14.22
N GLY A 111 -13.01 -7.76 14.24
CA GLY A 111 -11.72 -7.06 14.02
C GLY A 111 -11.22 -7.05 12.57
N VAL A 112 -12.07 -7.39 11.61
CA VAL A 112 -11.77 -7.37 10.18
C VAL A 112 -11.71 -5.94 9.63
N SER A 113 -10.98 -5.74 8.53
CA SER A 113 -10.92 -4.45 7.83
C SER A 113 -12.27 -4.12 7.19
N ALA A 114 -12.93 -5.12 6.61
CA ALA A 114 -14.31 -5.01 6.14
C ALA A 114 -14.99 -6.39 6.10
N TRP A 115 -16.32 -6.41 6.05
CA TRP A 115 -17.07 -7.63 5.76
C TRP A 115 -18.26 -7.35 4.86
N PHE A 116 -18.67 -8.39 4.13
CA PHE A 116 -19.85 -8.43 3.28
C PHE A 116 -20.62 -9.71 3.60
N ASP A 117 -21.91 -9.60 3.90
CA ASP A 117 -22.80 -10.73 4.17
C ASP A 117 -23.77 -10.89 3.00
N CYS A 118 -23.74 -12.05 2.34
CA CYS A 118 -24.32 -12.23 1.01
C CYS A 118 -25.27 -13.43 0.95
N THR A 119 -26.31 -13.33 0.12
CA THR A 119 -27.02 -14.50 -0.42
C THR A 119 -26.30 -15.01 -1.66
N LEU A 120 -26.34 -16.32 -1.89
CA LEU A 120 -25.77 -16.91 -3.10
C LEU A 120 -26.64 -16.52 -4.31
N GLU A 121 -26.05 -15.81 -5.28
CA GLU A 121 -26.72 -15.40 -6.51
C GLU A 121 -26.54 -16.46 -7.60
N GLN A 122 -25.31 -16.90 -7.81
CA GLN A 122 -24.97 -17.83 -8.89
C GLN A 122 -23.68 -18.59 -8.57
N THR A 123 -23.59 -19.83 -9.06
CA THR A 123 -22.35 -20.60 -9.11
C THR A 123 -21.95 -20.86 -10.55
N VAL A 124 -20.68 -20.66 -10.88
CA VAL A 124 -20.14 -20.90 -12.23
C VAL A 124 -18.97 -21.87 -12.16
N LEU A 125 -19.05 -22.98 -12.88
CA LEU A 125 -17.92 -23.90 -13.03
C LEU A 125 -16.84 -23.26 -13.90
N ALA A 126 -15.61 -23.19 -13.40
CA ALA A 126 -14.49 -22.53 -14.05
C ALA A 126 -13.20 -23.34 -13.88
N GLY A 127 -13.09 -24.44 -14.64
CA GLY A 127 -11.93 -25.33 -14.58
C GLY A 127 -11.87 -26.11 -13.27
N ASP A 128 -10.76 -26.00 -12.54
CA ASP A 128 -10.54 -26.66 -11.24
C ASP A 128 -11.14 -25.87 -10.05
N HIS A 129 -11.83 -24.76 -10.32
CA HIS A 129 -12.55 -23.95 -9.34
C HIS A 129 -14.02 -23.76 -9.71
N THR A 130 -14.82 -23.43 -8.70
CA THR A 130 -16.19 -22.92 -8.83
C THR A 130 -16.18 -21.47 -8.36
N ILE A 131 -16.67 -20.57 -9.21
CA ILE A 131 -16.88 -19.16 -8.88
C ILE A 131 -18.23 -19.06 -8.16
N LEU A 132 -18.21 -18.48 -6.97
CA LEU A 132 -19.38 -18.16 -6.17
C LEU A 132 -19.65 -16.66 -6.34
N ILE A 133 -20.82 -16.31 -6.87
CA ILE A 133 -21.28 -14.92 -6.99
C ILE A 133 -22.29 -14.69 -5.87
N GLY A 134 -22.03 -13.68 -5.05
CA GLY A 134 -22.86 -13.30 -3.91
C GLY A 134 -23.52 -11.95 -4.11
N ARG A 135 -24.80 -11.85 -3.78
CA ARG A 135 -25.54 -10.58 -3.67
C ARG A 135 -25.44 -10.05 -2.26
N ILE A 136 -24.94 -8.83 -2.11
CA ILE A 136 -24.66 -8.23 -0.80
C ILE A 136 -25.97 -7.80 -0.13
N GLY A 137 -26.24 -8.32 1.06
CA GLY A 137 -27.38 -7.94 1.90
C GLY A 137 -27.00 -7.14 3.15
N GLY A 138 -25.71 -7.14 3.52
CA GLY A 138 -25.16 -6.28 4.57
C GLY A 138 -23.64 -6.14 4.41
N PHE A 139 -23.08 -5.03 4.86
CA PHE A 139 -21.64 -4.81 4.86
C PHE A 139 -21.23 -3.78 5.92
N GLU A 140 -19.96 -3.81 6.30
CA GLU A 140 -19.34 -2.78 7.14
C GLU A 140 -17.86 -2.67 6.77
N ALA A 141 -17.34 -1.46 6.79
CA ALA A 141 -15.91 -1.18 6.69
C ALA A 141 -15.44 -0.53 7.99
N THR A 142 -14.23 -0.88 8.41
CA THR A 142 -13.56 -0.31 9.58
C THR A 142 -12.36 0.52 9.11
N PRO A 143 -11.83 1.43 9.94
CA PRO A 143 -10.61 2.19 9.59
C PRO A 143 -9.33 1.34 9.67
N VAL A 144 -9.42 0.06 10.03
CA VAL A 144 -8.26 -0.82 10.19
C VAL A 144 -7.75 -1.26 8.83
N ALA A 145 -6.43 -1.14 8.62
CA ALA A 145 -5.81 -1.49 7.36
C ALA A 145 -5.85 -3.01 7.09
N GLY A 146 -6.04 -3.38 5.83
CA GLY A 146 -6.18 -4.77 5.42
C GLY A 146 -4.86 -5.55 5.37
N LEU A 147 -4.94 -6.86 5.56
CA LEU A 147 -3.86 -7.81 5.29
C LEU A 147 -3.75 -8.05 3.79
N GLY A 148 -2.58 -7.79 3.23
CA GLY A 148 -2.23 -8.04 1.84
C GLY A 148 -1.51 -9.37 1.62
N TYR A 149 -1.49 -9.81 0.36
CA TYR A 149 -0.79 -10.99 -0.10
C TYR A 149 -0.18 -10.73 -1.48
N TYR A 150 1.12 -10.98 -1.62
CA TYR A 150 1.89 -10.74 -2.83
C TYR A 150 2.98 -11.80 -2.98
N ARG A 151 3.08 -12.43 -4.16
CA ARG A 151 4.08 -13.46 -4.50
C ARG A 151 4.28 -14.55 -3.44
N GLY A 152 3.18 -14.99 -2.81
CA GLY A 152 3.23 -16.05 -1.80
C GLY A 152 3.59 -15.60 -0.38
N ALA A 153 3.71 -14.29 -0.14
CA ALA A 153 4.00 -13.71 1.16
C ALA A 153 2.88 -12.76 1.62
N TYR A 154 2.66 -12.70 2.93
CA TYR A 154 1.83 -11.68 3.53
C TYR A 154 2.53 -10.32 3.51
N VAL A 155 1.77 -9.29 3.21
CA VAL A 155 2.19 -7.88 3.25
C VAL A 155 1.18 -7.15 4.12
N THR A 156 1.64 -6.31 5.04
CA THR A 156 0.76 -5.46 5.85
C THR A 156 1.20 -4.03 5.70
N PRO A 157 0.33 -3.02 5.81
CA PRO A 157 0.77 -1.63 5.85
C PRO A 157 1.81 -1.37 6.95
N ALA A 158 1.66 -1.99 8.12
CA ALA A 158 2.69 -2.01 9.16
C ALA A 158 4.02 -2.64 8.69
N GLN A 159 4.00 -3.72 7.91
CA GLN A 159 5.19 -4.30 7.26
C GLN A 159 5.64 -3.51 6.03
N THR A 160 4.82 -2.81 5.28
CA THR A 160 5.32 -1.93 4.20
C THR A 160 6.03 -0.72 4.82
N ALA A 161 5.55 -0.28 5.99
CA ALA A 161 6.21 0.72 6.83
C ALA A 161 7.47 0.18 7.55
N ALA A 162 7.48 -1.10 7.97
CA ALA A 162 8.57 -1.72 8.76
C ALA A 162 9.54 -2.64 7.98
N GLN A 163 9.11 -3.12 6.82
CA GLN A 163 9.79 -3.92 5.78
C GLN A 163 9.75 -3.12 4.48
N LEU A 164 10.29 -1.91 4.48
CA LEU A 164 11.18 -1.57 3.37
C LEU A 164 12.31 -2.61 3.43
N PRO A 165 12.30 -3.70 2.63
CA PRO A 165 13.22 -4.81 2.78
C PRO A 165 14.30 -4.68 1.72
N ALA A 166 15.46 -4.08 2.03
CA ALA A 166 16.62 -3.95 1.12
C ALA A 166 16.21 -3.84 -0.36
N GLY A 167 15.31 -2.89 -0.63
CA GLY A 167 15.21 -2.29 -1.94
C GLY A 167 16.51 -1.52 -2.20
N PRO A 168 16.59 -0.79 -3.31
CA PRO A 168 17.64 0.20 -3.42
C PRO A 168 17.72 1.04 -2.12
N ASP A 169 18.93 1.39 -1.66
CA ASP A 169 19.12 2.19 -0.45
C ASP A 169 18.14 3.36 -0.48
N VAL A 170 17.22 3.45 0.49
CA VAL A 170 16.25 4.54 0.48
C VAL A 170 16.95 5.77 1.04
N VAL A 171 17.17 6.77 0.20
CA VAL A 171 17.76 8.05 0.59
C VAL A 171 16.64 9.05 0.78
N ILE A 172 16.56 9.60 1.98
CA ILE A 172 15.60 10.63 2.35
C ILE A 172 16.25 11.97 2.17
N THR A 173 15.58 12.86 1.45
CA THR A 173 16.00 14.25 1.26
C THR A 173 15.01 15.18 1.94
N ALA A 174 15.50 16.09 2.79
CA ALA A 174 14.69 17.11 3.44
C ALA A 174 14.84 18.44 2.68
N ILE A 175 13.81 18.82 1.92
CA ILE A 175 13.73 20.14 1.30
C ILE A 175 13.19 21.11 2.34
N LEU A 176 14.10 21.71 3.12
CA LEU A 176 13.76 22.69 4.14
C LEU A 176 13.59 24.05 3.47
N GLU A 177 12.33 24.45 3.28
CA GLU A 177 11.95 25.65 2.55
C GLU A 177 11.28 26.68 3.48
N ALA A 178 11.73 27.92 3.37
CA ALA A 178 11.12 29.08 4.03
C ALA A 178 11.28 30.33 3.18
N GLU A 179 10.17 31.04 2.95
CA GLU A 179 10.16 32.35 2.29
C GLU A 179 10.84 32.35 0.91
N GLY A 180 10.67 31.29 0.13
CA GLY A 180 11.28 31.16 -1.19
C GLY A 180 12.78 30.86 -1.14
N LYS A 181 13.29 30.41 0.00
CA LYS A 181 14.66 29.95 0.19
C LYS A 181 14.69 28.49 0.58
N VAL A 182 15.72 27.77 0.13
CA VAL A 182 15.94 26.36 0.45
C VAL A 182 17.27 26.16 1.15
N LEU A 183 17.33 25.25 2.12
CA LEU A 183 18.59 24.90 2.77
C LEU A 183 19.46 24.04 1.85
N LEU A 184 20.67 24.51 1.56
CA LEU A 184 21.74 23.72 0.98
C LEU A 184 22.90 23.56 1.96
N ILE A 185 23.52 22.38 1.93
CA ILE A 185 24.68 22.01 2.76
C ILE A 185 25.87 21.64 1.86
N ASP A 186 27.07 21.66 2.43
CA ASP A 186 28.29 21.19 1.76
C ASP A 186 28.17 19.69 1.42
N ASP A 187 28.52 19.31 0.19
CA ASP A 187 28.48 17.91 -0.27
C ASP A 187 29.75 17.09 0.07
N GLY A 188 30.73 17.73 0.70
CA GLY A 188 32.03 17.17 1.06
C GLY A 188 33.01 17.04 -0.11
N ARG A 189 32.65 17.53 -1.30
CA ARG A 189 33.40 17.45 -2.55
C ARG A 189 33.63 18.82 -3.20
N GLY A 190 33.32 19.89 -2.47
CA GLY A 190 33.50 21.27 -2.92
C GLY A 190 32.29 21.86 -3.65
N GLY A 191 31.14 21.19 -3.61
CA GLY A 191 29.86 21.73 -4.07
C GLY A 191 28.80 21.70 -2.97
N VAL A 192 27.54 21.88 -3.35
CA VAL A 192 26.42 21.92 -2.41
C VAL A 192 25.32 20.92 -2.77
N THR A 193 24.56 20.49 -1.78
CA THR A 193 23.47 19.54 -1.94
C THR A 193 22.36 19.75 -0.91
N LEU A 194 21.24 19.05 -1.07
CA LEU A 194 20.16 19.02 -0.09
C LEU A 194 20.52 18.13 1.11
N PRO A 195 20.05 18.45 2.32
CA PRO A 195 20.17 17.56 3.47
C PRO A 195 19.58 16.18 3.17
N MET A 196 20.41 15.15 3.22
CA MET A 196 20.02 13.79 2.88
C MET A 196 20.59 12.74 3.82
N ALA A 197 19.86 11.65 4.03
CA ALA A 197 20.29 10.51 4.84
C ALA A 197 19.64 9.21 4.38
N LYS A 198 20.37 8.10 4.50
CA LYS A 198 19.79 6.77 4.28
C LYS A 198 18.75 6.46 5.36
N ALA A 199 17.59 5.95 4.95
CA ALA A 199 16.61 5.38 5.85
C ALA A 199 17.21 4.10 6.46
N GLY A 200 17.62 4.20 7.72
CA GLY A 200 18.06 3.05 8.50
C GLY A 200 16.88 2.16 8.94
N ARG A 201 17.14 1.22 9.84
CA ARG A 201 16.11 0.31 10.38
C ARG A 201 14.95 1.02 11.06
N ASP A 202 15.18 2.23 11.56
CA ASP A 202 14.16 3.06 12.22
C ASP A 202 13.16 3.70 11.23
N GLY A 203 13.37 3.49 9.92
CA GLY A 203 12.47 3.92 8.86
C GLY A 203 12.62 5.37 8.41
N VAL A 204 11.79 5.73 7.43
CA VAL A 204 11.81 7.01 6.71
C VAL A 204 11.53 8.20 7.62
N GLN A 205 10.50 8.10 8.46
CA GLN A 205 10.09 9.19 9.37
C GLN A 205 11.18 9.53 10.39
N ALA A 206 11.87 8.52 10.93
CA ALA A 206 12.98 8.74 11.85
C ALA A 206 14.19 9.38 11.16
N ALA A 207 14.50 8.98 9.92
CA ALA A 207 15.56 9.61 9.13
C ALA A 207 15.26 11.08 8.82
N LEU A 208 14.01 11.38 8.42
CA LEU A 208 13.56 12.75 8.16
C LEU A 208 13.62 13.62 9.42
N ALA A 209 13.13 13.10 10.56
CA ALA A 209 13.18 13.80 11.83
C ALA A 209 14.63 14.13 12.25
N ARG A 210 15.57 13.21 12.02
CA ARG A 210 17.01 13.46 12.27
C ARG A 210 17.58 14.55 11.36
N LEU A 211 17.22 14.56 10.08
CA LEU A 211 17.66 15.62 9.15
C LEU A 211 17.14 16.99 9.57
N ILE A 212 15.85 17.08 9.92
CA ILE A 212 15.24 18.32 10.42
C ILE A 212 15.96 18.76 11.70
N ALA A 213 16.15 17.87 12.68
CA ALA A 213 16.83 18.20 13.92
C ALA A 213 18.29 18.64 13.71
N ALA A 214 19.00 18.00 12.78
CA ALA A 214 20.39 18.34 12.45
C ALA A 214 20.52 19.72 11.80
N SER A 215 19.50 20.15 11.04
CA SER A 215 19.47 21.48 10.42
C SER A 215 19.44 22.62 11.44
N GLY A 216 18.93 22.36 12.66
CA GLY A 216 18.71 23.40 13.68
C GLY A 216 17.53 24.33 13.38
N LEU A 217 16.80 24.11 12.28
CA LEU A 217 15.62 24.87 11.92
C LEU A 217 14.36 24.26 12.54
N GLN A 218 13.35 25.09 12.80
CA GLN A 218 12.04 24.64 13.26
C GLN A 218 11.16 24.28 12.06
N ALA A 219 11.26 23.04 11.62
CA ALA A 219 10.48 22.48 10.53
C ALA A 219 9.63 21.30 10.99
N GLN A 220 8.56 21.01 10.26
CA GLN A 220 7.79 19.78 10.41
C GLN A 220 7.96 18.90 9.17
N PRO A 221 7.87 17.56 9.31
CA PRO A 221 7.75 16.67 8.17
C PRO A 221 6.55 17.10 7.31
N GLY A 222 6.78 17.44 6.05
CA GLY A 222 5.70 17.77 5.12
C GLY A 222 5.47 16.66 4.09
N ALA A 223 4.86 17.02 2.96
CA ALA A 223 4.46 16.06 1.94
C ALA A 223 5.65 15.51 1.14
N VAL A 224 5.48 14.31 0.58
CA VAL A 224 6.41 13.77 -0.43
C VAL A 224 6.31 14.65 -1.68
N TYR A 225 7.43 15.24 -2.07
CA TYR A 225 7.54 16.10 -3.24
C TYR A 225 8.01 15.33 -4.48
N SER A 226 8.95 14.41 -4.30
CA SER A 226 9.53 13.64 -5.40
C SER A 226 9.92 12.25 -4.95
N VAL A 227 9.68 11.26 -5.80
CA VAL A 227 10.21 9.91 -5.68
C VAL A 227 10.88 9.55 -7.00
N TYR A 228 12.17 9.19 -6.95
CA TYR A 228 12.89 8.75 -8.14
C TYR A 228 13.90 7.65 -7.84
N ASP A 229 14.17 6.83 -8.85
CA ASP A 229 15.17 5.77 -8.77
C ASP A 229 16.52 6.23 -9.34
N ASP A 230 17.57 6.12 -8.52
CA ASP A 230 18.97 6.16 -8.95
C ASP A 230 19.43 4.72 -9.24
N VAL A 231 19.28 4.35 -10.50
CA VAL A 231 19.66 3.03 -11.02
C VAL A 231 21.18 2.79 -10.91
N GLY A 232 22.00 3.86 -10.95
CA GLY A 232 23.45 3.78 -10.90
C GLY A 232 23.98 3.47 -9.50
N GLN A 233 23.37 4.04 -8.46
CA GLN A 233 23.72 3.78 -7.07
C GLN A 233 22.89 2.67 -6.42
N GLY A 234 21.87 2.15 -7.13
CA GLY A 234 20.91 1.23 -6.56
C GLY A 234 20.26 1.86 -5.33
N ALA A 235 19.82 3.12 -5.44
CA ALA A 235 19.19 3.90 -4.39
C ALA A 235 17.84 4.46 -4.86
N GLN A 236 16.84 4.48 -3.98
CA GLN A 236 15.57 5.16 -4.24
C GLN A 236 15.53 6.42 -3.40
N HIS A 237 15.32 7.55 -4.05
CA HIS A 237 15.31 8.84 -3.41
C HIS A 237 13.89 9.29 -3.15
N ILE A 238 13.61 9.68 -1.91
CA ILE A 238 12.33 10.24 -1.48
C ILE A 238 12.60 11.62 -0.89
N ALA A 239 12.15 12.67 -1.59
CA ALA A 239 12.29 14.04 -1.14
C ALA A 239 11.00 14.52 -0.47
N PHE A 240 11.13 15.08 0.72
CA PHE A 240 10.03 15.67 1.49
C PHE A 240 10.16 17.19 1.48
N LEU A 241 9.09 17.88 1.08
CA LEU A 241 8.98 19.32 1.28
C LEU A 241 8.67 19.56 2.75
N CYS A 242 9.58 20.23 3.45
CA CYS A 242 9.51 20.48 4.90
C CYS A 242 9.45 21.99 5.14
N PRO A 243 8.24 22.58 5.23
CA PRO A 243 8.10 23.98 5.57
C PRO A 243 8.77 24.27 6.91
N THR A 244 9.59 25.31 6.94
CA THR A 244 10.27 25.75 8.15
C THR A 244 9.96 27.21 8.46
N SER A 245 9.99 27.56 9.74
CA SER A 245 10.05 28.97 10.13
C SER A 245 11.40 29.56 9.73
N PRO A 246 11.48 30.87 9.40
CA PRO A 246 12.74 31.55 9.16
C PRO A 246 13.70 31.38 10.33
N GLY A 247 14.96 31.08 10.04
CA GLY A 247 15.95 30.81 11.06
C GLY A 247 17.35 30.63 10.50
N LYS A 248 18.36 30.67 11.36
CA LYS A 248 19.74 30.41 10.97
C LYS A 248 20.00 28.90 11.06
N PRO A 249 20.32 28.21 9.95
CA PRO A 249 20.65 26.79 10.02
C PRO A 249 21.96 26.58 10.77
N ARG A 250 22.08 25.43 11.43
CA ARG A 250 23.30 25.00 12.13
C ARG A 250 24.42 24.62 11.16
N GLN A 251 24.07 24.16 9.96
CA GLN A 251 24.99 23.80 8.88
C GLN A 251 24.41 24.26 7.54
N GLY A 252 25.28 24.66 6.60
CA GLY A 252 24.86 25.14 5.30
C GLY A 252 24.28 26.56 5.31
N ALA A 253 23.54 26.90 4.26
CA ALA A 253 22.92 28.21 4.08
C ALA A 253 21.56 28.09 3.40
N LEU A 254 20.63 28.99 3.77
CA LEU A 254 19.39 29.19 3.03
C LEU A 254 19.71 30.02 1.78
N VAL A 255 19.58 29.40 0.60
CA VAL A 255 19.79 30.04 -0.70
C VAL A 255 18.46 30.35 -1.37
N ASP A 256 18.44 31.30 -2.28
CA ASP A 256 17.22 31.60 -3.04
C ASP A 256 16.82 30.39 -3.89
N LEU A 257 15.54 30.01 -3.81
CA LEU A 257 14.97 28.95 -4.62
C LEU A 257 14.67 29.52 -6.02
N SER A 258 15.73 29.71 -6.80
CA SER A 258 15.70 30.12 -8.21
C SER A 258 16.67 29.27 -9.02
N ARG A 259 16.56 29.30 -10.35
CA ARG A 259 17.52 28.62 -11.25
C ARG A 259 18.95 29.06 -10.99
N GLU A 260 19.19 30.35 -10.72
CA GLU A 260 20.53 30.83 -10.37
C GLU A 260 20.95 30.37 -8.97
N GLY A 261 20.06 30.42 -7.99
CA GLY A 261 20.36 30.08 -6.59
C GLY A 261 20.69 28.61 -6.35
N VAL A 262 20.25 27.71 -7.23
CA VAL A 262 20.52 26.26 -7.16
C VAL A 262 21.49 25.76 -8.23
N ALA A 263 22.11 26.66 -9.01
CA ALA A 263 23.00 26.30 -10.12
C ALA A 263 24.22 25.48 -9.67
N ASP A 264 24.69 25.70 -8.43
CA ASP A 264 25.86 25.03 -7.85
C ASP A 264 25.53 23.68 -7.17
N VAL A 265 24.26 23.23 -7.21
CA VAL A 265 23.87 21.93 -6.65
C VAL A 265 24.50 20.81 -7.44
N SER A 266 25.36 20.02 -6.80
CA SER A 266 26.22 19.03 -7.44
C SER A 266 25.46 17.87 -8.08
N ASP A 267 24.34 17.46 -7.50
CA ASP A 267 23.51 16.37 -8.02
C ASP A 267 22.53 16.91 -9.08
N PRO A 268 22.63 16.48 -10.35
CA PRO A 268 21.72 16.91 -11.40
C PRO A 268 20.25 16.60 -11.09
N ALA A 269 19.96 15.47 -10.44
CA ALA A 269 18.59 15.09 -10.09
C ALA A 269 18.00 16.05 -9.04
N ALA A 270 18.78 16.34 -7.99
CA ALA A 270 18.41 17.34 -6.98
C ALA A 270 18.23 18.73 -7.59
N ARG A 271 19.10 19.14 -8.53
CA ARG A 271 19.00 20.42 -9.23
C ARG A 271 17.71 20.54 -10.04
N ILE A 272 17.42 19.56 -10.90
CA ILE A 272 16.18 19.53 -11.70
C ILE A 272 14.94 19.57 -10.78
N MET A 273 14.98 18.83 -9.67
CA MET A 273 13.91 18.85 -8.68
C MET A 273 13.71 20.23 -8.05
N LEU A 274 14.79 20.93 -7.70
CA LEU A 274 14.72 22.28 -7.12
C LEU A 274 14.30 23.34 -8.13
N GLU A 275 14.73 23.24 -9.38
CA GLU A 275 14.25 24.11 -10.47
C GLU A 275 12.74 23.95 -10.66
N ARG A 276 12.22 22.71 -10.62
CA ARG A 276 10.77 22.47 -10.66
C ARG A 276 10.07 23.06 -9.45
N LEU A 277 10.63 22.90 -8.26
CA LEU A 277 10.05 23.47 -7.05
C LEU A 277 10.03 25.00 -7.11
N ALA A 278 11.06 25.63 -7.66
CA ALA A 278 11.12 27.07 -7.89
C ALA A 278 9.99 27.55 -8.83
N ASP A 279 9.71 26.78 -9.88
CA ASP A 279 8.62 27.07 -10.83
C ASP A 279 7.22 26.85 -10.19
N GLU A 280 7.08 25.90 -9.26
CA GLU A 280 5.81 25.51 -8.64
C GLU A 280 5.45 26.33 -7.38
N ALA A 281 6.44 26.70 -6.55
CA ALA A 281 6.24 27.38 -5.28
C ALA A 281 5.39 28.66 -5.35
N PRO A 282 5.51 29.52 -6.38
CA PRO A 282 4.66 30.70 -6.52
C PRO A 282 3.17 30.38 -6.70
N THR A 283 2.84 29.19 -7.20
CA THR A 283 1.46 28.79 -7.52
C THR A 283 0.79 27.96 -6.43
N GLY A 284 1.55 27.46 -5.46
CA GLY A 284 1.06 26.58 -4.37
C GLY A 284 0.51 25.23 -4.85
N ARG A 285 0.66 24.89 -6.14
CA ARG A 285 0.19 23.64 -6.74
C ARG A 285 1.36 22.68 -6.93
N PHE A 286 1.54 21.81 -5.95
CA PHE A 286 2.60 20.81 -5.97
C PHE A 286 2.11 19.52 -6.63
N GLY A 287 2.91 18.95 -7.52
CA GLY A 287 2.66 17.64 -8.11
C GLY A 287 3.69 16.62 -7.64
N ILE A 288 3.25 15.39 -7.35
CA ILE A 288 4.14 14.29 -7.00
C ILE A 288 4.77 13.76 -8.28
N TYR A 289 6.10 13.75 -8.36
CA TYR A 289 6.81 13.18 -9.51
C TYR A 289 7.14 11.71 -9.30
N PHE A 290 6.87 10.92 -10.34
CA PHE A 290 7.21 9.50 -10.44
C PHE A 290 8.09 9.26 -11.67
N GLY A 291 9.29 8.75 -11.48
CA GLY A 291 10.19 8.44 -12.59
C GLY A 291 11.61 8.05 -12.20
N THR A 292 12.50 8.09 -13.17
CA THR A 292 13.95 8.03 -13.01
C THR A 292 14.53 9.43 -12.91
N HIS A 293 15.83 9.57 -12.63
CA HIS A 293 16.51 10.87 -12.67
C HIS A 293 16.54 11.52 -14.07
N GLU A 294 16.21 10.80 -15.14
CA GLU A 294 16.20 11.30 -16.52
C GLU A 294 14.78 11.45 -17.12
N GLN A 295 13.81 10.63 -16.68
CA GLN A 295 12.47 10.56 -17.28
C GLN A 295 11.38 10.23 -16.24
N GLY A 296 10.24 10.93 -16.27
CA GLY A 296 9.12 10.69 -15.34
C GLY A 296 7.85 11.51 -15.61
N ARG A 297 6.82 11.29 -14.79
CA ARG A 297 5.50 11.93 -14.87
C ARG A 297 5.18 12.65 -13.55
N VAL A 298 4.60 13.84 -13.65
CA VAL A 298 4.08 14.61 -12.51
C VAL A 298 2.59 14.30 -12.36
N HIS A 299 2.17 13.87 -11.17
CA HIS A 299 0.77 13.65 -10.82
C HIS A 299 0.30 14.75 -9.86
N ARG A 300 -0.69 15.54 -10.28
CA ARG A 300 -1.25 16.65 -9.48
C ARG A 300 -2.56 16.19 -8.84
N THR A 301 -2.68 16.34 -7.53
CA THR A 301 -3.88 15.93 -6.77
C THR A 301 -5.15 16.73 -7.09
N ASP A 302 -5.06 17.79 -7.89
CA ASP A 302 -6.19 18.65 -8.26
C ASP A 302 -6.82 18.33 -9.63
N GLU A 303 -6.30 17.34 -10.36
CA GLU A 303 -6.98 16.84 -11.57
C GLU A 303 -8.10 15.89 -11.15
N ARG A 304 -9.25 16.46 -10.79
CA ARG A 304 -10.51 15.76 -11.05
C ARG A 304 -10.57 15.57 -12.55
N ASP A 305 -10.37 14.33 -13.00
CA ASP A 305 -10.85 13.89 -14.30
C ASP A 305 -12.33 14.30 -14.38
N THR A 306 -12.57 15.40 -15.08
CA THR A 306 -13.90 15.83 -15.49
C THR A 306 -14.15 15.05 -16.77
N PRO A 307 -15.29 14.34 -16.87
CA PRO A 307 -15.48 13.16 -17.73
C PRO A 307 -15.18 13.35 -19.21
#